data_AF-A0A067BM17-F1
#
_entry.id   AF-A0A067BM17-F1
#
_cell.length_a   1.000
_cell.length_b   1.000
_cell.length_c   1.000
_cell.angle_alpha   90.00
_cell.angle_beta   90.00
_cell.angle_gamma   90.00
#
_symmetry.space_group_name_H-M   'P 1'
#
loop_
_entity.id
_entity.type
_entity.pdbx_description
1 polymer ?
#
loop_
_entity_poly.entity_id
_entity_poly.type
_entity_poly.pdbx_seq_one_letter_code
_entity_poly.pdbx_strand_id
1 'polypeptide(L)'
;VVQADDEPELVNEFAIGTHLLYTHKKFSISYNGPHIIHVNLTYADVATPIQANKKIDFTYEVSWTKTDIAFDDRFDRYLEDEFFEHQIHWFSIFNSFMMVIFLCGLVALILLRTLRNDYARFAADDDELLLEPGHTSSMLKDESSAGWKLLHGDVFRAPKNLLLFCALLGTGAQLLVLTLLVILISIVSSLYMKPGGIVSVGLTCYALSSLANGYASGASYHQFFYPRVSKDWIKAMVLSIALLPSVVFVSLFFINALSVAYGTTYAIPFVTIVQVILVWFFVSCPLSVLGTILGRHGAAKKGFPCRVNKFPREVPEARWYLRPVVLGLLTGILPFGSIFIEMYFIFASFWNYKFYYVYGFMLLVFLILSVVTVCVTIVCTYFLLNSENYHWHWTSFLSAGSTALYVFAYAIYFYFCKTNMSGFLQTCFYFGYMGLFCFAFFIMCGSIGYYGSSAFTKRIYRNIKIE
;
A
#
# COMPACT_ATOMS: atom_id res chain seq x y z
N VAL A 1 2.99 28.62 32.46
CA VAL A 1 3.95 29.04 33.50
C VAL A 1 4.86 30.00 32.82
N VAL A 2 5.07 31.20 33.36
CA VAL A 2 5.92 32.20 32.71
C VAL A 2 7.35 31.66 32.63
N GLN A 3 7.85 31.46 31.41
CA GLN A 3 9.23 31.10 31.10
C GLN A 3 10.01 32.34 30.68
N ALA A 4 11.34 32.27 30.69
CA ALA A 4 12.20 33.42 30.38
C ALA A 4 12.16 33.82 28.89
N ASP A 5 11.65 32.93 28.06
CA ASP A 5 11.50 32.97 26.60
C ASP A 5 10.07 33.29 26.14
N ASP A 6 9.13 33.50 27.08
CA ASP A 6 7.77 33.96 26.77
C ASP A 6 7.76 35.42 26.29
N GLU A 7 6.62 35.86 25.72
CA GLU A 7 6.47 37.21 25.16
C GLU A 7 6.87 38.31 26.17
N PRO A 8 7.56 39.37 25.71
CA PRO A 8 8.15 40.39 26.60
C PRO A 8 7.10 41.13 27.44
N GLU A 9 5.85 41.21 26.98
CA GLU A 9 4.73 41.79 27.74
C GLU A 9 4.40 40.95 28.98
N LEU A 10 4.37 39.62 28.83
CA LEU A 10 4.12 38.66 29.91
C LEU A 10 5.25 38.61 30.94
N VAL A 11 6.51 38.71 30.50
CA VAL A 11 7.71 38.68 31.37
C VAL A 11 7.89 39.98 32.14
N ASN A 12 7.44 41.11 31.58
CA ASN A 12 7.47 42.41 32.26
C ASN A 12 6.35 42.55 33.32
N GLU A 13 5.21 41.90 33.11
CA GLU A 13 4.05 42.00 34.01
C GLU A 13 4.04 40.93 35.12
N PHE A 14 4.61 39.74 34.87
CA PHE A 14 4.59 38.62 35.81
C PHE A 14 5.99 38.02 36.05
N ALA A 15 6.28 37.67 37.31
CA ALA A 15 7.56 37.05 37.66
C ALA A 15 7.71 35.66 37.00
N ILE A 16 8.93 35.35 36.56
CA ILE A 16 9.29 34.04 36.00
C ILE A 16 8.95 32.92 37.00
N GLY A 17 8.27 31.87 36.54
CA GLY A 17 7.75 30.79 37.37
C GLY A 17 6.32 30.99 37.88
N THR A 18 5.68 32.13 37.59
CA THR A 18 4.27 32.34 37.95
C THR A 18 3.36 31.44 37.12
N HIS A 19 2.43 30.75 37.79
CA HIS A 19 1.39 29.97 37.14
C HIS A 19 0.23 30.89 36.78
N LEU A 20 0.00 31.07 35.48
CA LEU A 20 -1.04 31.94 34.93
C LEU A 20 -2.21 31.12 34.37
N LEU A 21 -3.41 31.70 34.42
CA LEU A 21 -4.63 31.15 33.87
C LEU A 21 -5.45 32.22 33.16
N TYR A 22 -5.80 31.97 31.90
CA TYR A 22 -6.76 32.78 31.17
C TYR A 22 -8.17 32.48 31.66
N THR A 23 -8.82 33.49 32.24
CA THR A 23 -10.15 33.35 32.87
C THR A 23 -11.28 33.80 31.96
N HIS A 24 -10.98 34.64 30.97
CA HIS A 24 -11.94 35.16 30.02
C HIS A 24 -11.82 34.46 28.66
N LYS A 25 -12.93 33.86 28.20
CA LYS A 25 -13.04 33.18 26.91
C LYS A 25 -13.88 33.99 25.94
N LYS A 26 -13.35 34.30 24.77
CA LYS A 26 -14.08 35.02 23.71
C LYS A 26 -14.47 34.05 22.60
N PHE A 27 -15.77 33.86 22.43
CA PHE A 27 -16.34 33.07 21.35
C PHE A 27 -16.77 33.98 20.20
N SER A 28 -16.10 33.87 19.06
CA SER A 28 -16.53 34.53 17.83
C SER A 28 -17.27 33.52 16.95
N ILE A 29 -18.57 33.72 16.81
CA ILE A 29 -19.47 32.83 16.08
C ILE A 29 -19.90 33.48 14.78
N SER A 30 -19.49 32.86 13.67
CA SER A 30 -19.89 33.26 12.33
C SER A 30 -21.14 32.49 11.89
N TYR A 31 -22.14 33.20 11.37
CA TYR A 31 -23.40 32.61 10.95
C TYR A 31 -23.85 33.09 9.55
N ASN A 32 -24.54 32.21 8.83
CA ASN A 32 -25.23 32.52 7.59
C ASN A 32 -26.67 31.99 7.66
N GLY A 33 -27.65 32.91 7.72
CA GLY A 33 -29.05 32.55 7.92
C GLY A 33 -29.27 31.75 9.22
N PRO A 34 -29.92 30.58 9.19
CA PRO A 34 -30.15 29.74 10.37
C PRO A 34 -28.93 28.86 10.74
N HIS A 35 -27.82 28.94 10.00
CA HIS A 35 -26.70 28.02 10.15
C HIS A 35 -25.46 28.69 10.75
N ILE A 36 -24.81 28.00 11.69
CA ILE A 36 -23.49 28.36 12.21
C ILE A 36 -22.43 27.83 11.25
N ILE A 37 -21.53 28.71 10.80
CA ILE A 37 -20.46 28.38 9.85
C ILE A 37 -19.19 27.97 10.59
N HIS A 38 -18.70 28.80 11.51
CA HIS A 38 -17.54 28.47 12.33
C HIS A 38 -17.58 29.18 13.68
N VAL A 39 -16.90 28.58 14.66
CA VAL A 39 -16.76 29.12 16.01
C VAL A 39 -15.27 29.19 16.32
N ASN A 40 -14.76 30.40 16.54
CA ASN A 40 -13.41 30.63 17.01
C ASN A 40 -13.45 30.91 18.51
N LEU A 41 -12.61 30.20 19.26
CA LEU A 41 -12.36 30.48 20.66
C LEU A 41 -11.00 31.15 20.78
N THR A 42 -11.00 32.41 21.23
CA THR A 42 -9.79 33.12 21.65
C THR A 42 -9.83 33.36 23.15
N TYR A 43 -8.66 33.49 23.75
CA TYR A 43 -8.53 33.94 25.13
C TYR A 43 -8.31 35.46 25.10
N ALA A 44 -8.85 36.19 26.07
CA ALA A 44 -8.50 37.60 26.21
C ALA A 44 -7.10 37.73 26.83
N ASP A 45 -6.43 38.86 26.57
CA ASP A 45 -5.02 39.11 26.94
C ASP A 45 -4.79 39.17 28.46
N VAL A 46 -5.85 39.17 29.28
CA VAL A 46 -5.75 39.26 30.73
C VAL A 46 -5.57 37.88 31.35
N ALA A 47 -4.31 37.49 31.57
CA ALA A 47 -3.94 36.31 32.34
C ALA A 47 -4.01 36.59 33.85
N THR A 48 -4.61 35.69 34.63
CA THR A 48 -4.69 35.83 36.09
C THR A 48 -3.73 34.88 36.80
N PRO A 49 -3.00 35.32 37.85
CA PRO A 49 -2.11 34.45 38.60
C PRO A 49 -2.89 33.49 39.49
N ILE A 50 -2.51 32.22 39.44
CA ILE A 50 -3.02 31.14 40.27
C ILE A 50 -2.36 31.24 41.66
N GLN A 51 -3.19 31.30 42.70
CA GLN A 51 -2.76 31.29 44.10
C GLN A 51 -3.61 30.30 44.89
N ALA A 52 -3.02 29.70 45.93
CA ALA A 52 -3.73 28.76 46.79
C ALA A 52 -4.98 29.43 47.42
N ASN A 53 -6.13 28.76 47.35
CA ASN A 53 -7.43 29.23 47.85
C ASN A 53 -7.98 30.52 47.23
N LYS A 54 -7.40 31.03 46.13
CA LYS A 54 -7.98 32.15 45.38
C LYS A 54 -9.22 31.66 44.61
N LYS A 55 -10.36 32.31 44.84
CA LYS A 55 -11.54 32.13 43.97
C LYS A 55 -11.27 32.83 42.64
N ILE A 56 -11.43 32.09 41.56
CA ILE A 56 -11.21 32.58 40.20
C ILE A 56 -12.55 32.55 39.48
N ASP A 57 -13.02 33.73 39.06
CA ASP A 57 -14.25 33.84 38.29
C ASP A 57 -13.94 33.69 36.80
N PHE A 58 -14.60 32.71 36.17
CA PHE A 58 -14.52 32.53 34.72
C PHE A 58 -15.62 33.32 34.05
N THR A 59 -15.24 34.09 33.04
CA THR A 59 -16.16 34.90 32.24
C THR A 59 -16.03 34.53 30.77
N TYR A 60 -17.08 34.78 30.00
CA TYR A 60 -17.03 34.59 28.56
C TYR A 60 -17.80 35.69 27.83
N GLU A 61 -17.32 36.03 26.65
CA GLU A 61 -17.98 36.92 25.70
C GLU A 61 -18.37 36.11 24.47
N VAL A 62 -19.54 36.40 23.90
CA VAL A 62 -19.99 35.80 22.63
C VAL A 62 -20.26 36.93 21.63
N SER A 63 -19.51 36.96 20.54
CA SER A 63 -19.70 37.91 19.44
C SER A 63 -20.22 37.16 18.21
N TRP A 64 -21.33 37.64 17.65
CA TRP A 64 -21.94 37.06 16.45
C TRP A 64 -21.63 37.91 15.22
N THR A 65 -21.10 37.29 14.17
CA THR A 65 -20.76 37.95 12.90
C THR A 65 -21.47 37.28 11.74
N LYS A 66 -22.15 38.07 10.91
CA LYS A 66 -22.79 37.54 9.70
C LYS A 66 -21.73 37.27 8.63
N THR A 67 -21.83 36.12 7.95
CA THR A 67 -20.95 35.73 6.85
C THR A 67 -21.74 35.30 5.63
N ASP A 68 -21.18 35.50 4.45
CA ASP A 68 -21.81 35.10 3.17
C ASP A 68 -21.42 33.67 2.73
N ILE A 69 -20.56 32.98 3.51
CA ILE A 69 -20.12 31.60 3.25
C ILE A 69 -21.31 30.65 3.41
N ALA A 70 -21.56 29.80 2.41
CA ALA A 70 -22.61 28.79 2.46
C ALA A 70 -22.31 27.73 3.54
N PHE A 71 -23.35 27.10 4.09
CA PHE A 71 -23.16 26.08 5.12
C PHE A 71 -22.33 24.88 4.63
N ASP A 72 -22.45 24.52 3.35
CA ASP A 72 -21.74 23.40 2.77
C ASP A 72 -20.21 23.65 2.66
N ASP A 73 -19.80 24.90 2.43
CA ASP A 73 -18.39 25.30 2.24
C ASP A 73 -17.64 25.58 3.56
N ARG A 74 -18.30 25.35 4.71
CA ARG A 74 -17.75 25.70 6.04
C ARG A 74 -16.42 25.03 6.39
N PHE A 75 -16.12 23.89 5.76
CA PHE A 75 -14.91 23.12 6.02
C PHE A 75 -13.70 23.58 5.19
N ASP A 76 -13.90 24.43 4.19
CA ASP A 76 -12.83 24.87 3.28
C ASP A 76 -11.73 25.64 4.01
N ARG A 77 -12.07 26.32 5.11
CA ARG A 77 -11.10 26.98 6.00
C ARG A 77 -10.03 26.04 6.56
N TYR A 78 -10.32 24.75 6.69
CA TYR A 78 -9.39 23.74 7.20
C TYR A 78 -8.58 23.04 6.10
N LEU A 79 -8.89 23.33 4.84
CA LEU A 79 -8.11 22.89 3.69
C LEU A 79 -6.98 23.90 3.53
N GLU A 80 -5.88 23.69 4.26
CA GLU A 80 -4.70 24.57 4.23
C GLU A 80 -4.03 24.54 2.84
N ASP A 81 -4.46 25.38 1.90
CA ASP A 81 -3.86 25.52 0.57
C ASP A 81 -2.36 25.84 0.63
N GLU A 82 -1.91 26.53 1.68
CA GLU A 82 -0.53 26.97 1.87
C GLU A 82 0.41 25.84 2.31
N PHE A 83 -0.09 24.80 3.01
CA PHE A 83 0.73 23.65 3.39
C PHE A 83 0.88 22.63 2.28
N PHE A 84 -0.16 22.45 1.48
CA PHE A 84 -0.15 21.58 0.30
C PHE A 84 0.21 22.40 -0.94
N GLU A 85 1.33 23.14 -0.88
CA GLU A 85 1.86 23.89 -2.02
C GLU A 85 1.82 22.99 -3.26
N HIS A 86 0.92 23.29 -4.20
CA HIS A 86 0.71 22.46 -5.38
C HIS A 86 2.03 22.21 -6.13
N GLN A 87 2.97 23.15 -6.06
CA GLN A 87 4.29 23.05 -6.66
C GLN A 87 5.10 21.85 -6.13
N ILE A 88 5.03 21.55 -4.83
CA ILE A 88 5.78 20.43 -4.23
C ILE A 88 5.18 19.08 -4.68
N HIS A 89 3.85 18.98 -4.76
CA HIS A 89 3.18 17.79 -5.31
C HIS A 89 3.48 17.58 -6.79
N TRP A 90 3.42 18.63 -7.60
CA TRP A 90 3.77 18.55 -9.02
C TRP A 90 5.25 18.19 -9.24
N PHE A 91 6.15 18.72 -8.42
CA PHE A 91 7.57 18.35 -8.45
C PHE A 91 7.78 16.87 -8.11
N SER A 92 7.13 16.38 -7.06
CA SER A 92 7.11 14.97 -6.66
C SER A 92 6.64 14.07 -7.81
N ILE A 93 5.50 14.42 -8.42
CA ILE A 93 4.93 13.65 -9.52
C ILE A 93 5.85 13.62 -10.73
N PHE A 94 6.44 14.75 -11.11
CA PHE A 94 7.36 14.82 -12.23
C PHE A 94 8.58 13.91 -12.02
N ASN A 95 9.19 13.96 -10.83
CA ASN A 95 10.34 13.13 -10.49
C ASN A 95 9.99 11.63 -10.54
N SER A 96 8.86 11.25 -9.95
CA SER A 96 8.38 9.87 -9.95
C SER A 96 7.99 9.38 -11.35
N PHE A 97 7.46 10.27 -12.19
CA PHE A 97 7.12 9.98 -13.58
C PHE A 97 8.37 9.75 -14.46
N MET A 98 9.45 10.52 -14.26
CA MET A 98 10.74 10.27 -14.93
C MET A 98 11.27 8.86 -14.63
N MET A 99 11.12 8.41 -13.37
CA MET A 99 11.50 7.07 -12.95
C MET A 99 10.68 5.99 -13.67
N VAL A 100 9.37 6.21 -13.83
CA VAL A 100 8.50 5.32 -14.62
C VAL A 100 8.98 5.19 -16.06
N ILE A 101 9.26 6.31 -16.75
CA ILE A 101 9.73 6.28 -18.14
C ILE A 101 11.01 5.46 -18.26
N PHE A 102 11.97 5.69 -17.37
CA PHE A 102 13.24 4.96 -17.37
C PHE A 102 13.03 3.45 -17.22
N LEU A 103 12.23 3.02 -16.24
CA LEU A 103 11.97 1.60 -16.02
C LEU A 103 11.14 0.95 -17.12
N CYS A 104 10.13 1.63 -17.63
CA CYS A 104 9.35 1.17 -18.78
C CYS A 104 10.26 0.99 -20.00
N GLY A 105 11.19 1.91 -20.23
CA GLY A 105 12.22 1.80 -21.27
C GLY A 105 13.10 0.57 -21.08
N LEU A 106 13.55 0.29 -19.85
CA LEU A 106 14.35 -0.89 -19.54
C LEU A 106 13.57 -2.19 -19.79
N VAL A 107 12.31 -2.28 -19.34
CA VAL A 107 11.44 -3.43 -19.60
C VAL A 107 11.18 -3.61 -21.11
N ALA A 108 10.93 -2.52 -21.83
CA ALA A 108 10.76 -2.54 -23.28
C ALA A 108 12.03 -3.04 -23.99
N LEU A 109 13.22 -2.60 -23.57
CA LEU A 109 14.49 -3.11 -24.09
C LEU A 109 14.68 -4.60 -23.83
N ILE A 110 14.32 -5.11 -22.64
CA ILE A 110 14.36 -6.55 -22.34
C ILE A 110 13.41 -7.31 -23.29
N LEU A 111 12.18 -6.84 -23.46
CA LEU A 111 11.20 -7.45 -24.36
C LEU A 111 11.64 -7.38 -25.83
N LEU A 112 12.17 -6.26 -26.29
CA LEU A 112 12.69 -6.11 -27.66
C LEU A 112 13.93 -6.97 -27.90
N ARG A 113 14.85 -7.07 -26.93
CA ARG A 113 16.03 -7.93 -27.03
C ARG A 113 15.63 -9.40 -27.08
N THR A 114 14.68 -9.83 -26.26
CA THR A 114 14.17 -11.21 -26.30
C THR A 114 13.48 -11.52 -27.63
N LEU A 115 12.66 -10.60 -28.16
CA LEU A 115 11.99 -10.78 -29.45
C LEU A 115 12.94 -10.70 -30.67
N ARG A 116 13.89 -9.76 -30.70
CA ARG A 116 14.83 -9.59 -31.82
C ARG A 116 15.75 -10.80 -31.97
N ASN A 117 16.20 -11.36 -30.84
CA ASN A 117 16.99 -12.60 -30.86
C ASN A 117 16.17 -13.78 -31.40
N ASP A 118 14.85 -13.79 -31.21
CA ASP A 118 13.98 -14.82 -31.79
C ASP A 118 13.76 -14.58 -33.30
N TYR A 119 13.57 -13.34 -33.77
CA TYR A 119 13.46 -13.02 -35.21
C TYR A 119 14.73 -13.32 -36.01
N ALA A 120 15.91 -12.98 -35.45
CA ALA A 120 17.19 -13.28 -36.11
C ALA A 120 17.41 -14.78 -36.29
N ARG A 121 16.87 -15.61 -35.39
CA ARG A 121 16.91 -17.07 -35.51
C ARG A 121 15.98 -17.58 -36.62
N PHE A 122 14.76 -17.06 -36.72
CA PHE A 122 13.86 -17.46 -37.82
C PHE A 122 14.41 -17.07 -39.19
N ALA A 123 15.06 -15.90 -39.32
CA ALA A 123 15.71 -15.50 -40.55
C ALA A 123 16.89 -16.42 -40.91
N ALA A 124 17.68 -16.84 -39.92
CA ALA A 124 18.78 -17.79 -40.14
C ALA A 124 18.31 -19.21 -40.47
N ASP A 125 17.23 -19.71 -39.83
CA ASP A 125 16.64 -21.02 -40.11
C ASP A 125 16.02 -21.07 -41.52
N ASP A 126 15.39 -19.98 -42.00
CA ASP A 126 14.87 -19.88 -43.38
C ASP A 126 16.00 -19.85 -44.43
N ASP A 127 17.12 -19.18 -44.13
CA ASP A 127 18.31 -19.17 -45.00
C ASP A 127 19.05 -20.53 -45.00
N GLU A 128 19.04 -21.27 -43.88
CA GLU A 128 19.64 -22.62 -43.76
C GLU A 128 18.80 -23.68 -44.50
N LEU A 129 17.48 -23.50 -44.60
CA LEU A 129 16.58 -24.33 -45.42
C LEU A 129 16.80 -24.15 -46.94
N LEU A 130 17.49 -23.09 -47.36
CA LEU A 130 17.79 -22.79 -48.76
C LEU A 130 19.23 -23.19 -49.19
N LEU A 131 20.07 -23.66 -48.26
CA LEU A 131 21.46 -24.06 -48.52
C LEU A 131 21.67 -25.56 -48.26
N GLU A 132 22.44 -26.21 -49.14
CA GLU A 132 22.62 -27.67 -49.21
C GLU A 132 23.08 -28.35 -47.90
N PRO A 133 22.69 -29.62 -47.67
CA PRO A 133 23.03 -30.36 -46.44
C PRO A 133 24.49 -30.81 -46.49
N GLY A 134 25.39 -30.06 -45.85
CA GLY A 134 26.76 -30.54 -45.72
C GLY A 134 27.84 -29.57 -45.24
N HIS A 135 27.55 -28.29 -45.02
CA HIS A 135 28.58 -27.34 -44.55
C HIS A 135 28.26 -26.76 -43.19
N THR A 136 28.93 -27.34 -42.20
CA THR A 136 29.03 -26.93 -40.81
C THR A 136 29.43 -25.45 -40.67
N SER A 137 28.46 -24.54 -40.60
CA SER A 137 28.66 -23.21 -40.04
C SER A 137 28.49 -23.26 -38.53
N SER A 138 29.54 -23.77 -37.87
CA SER A 138 29.76 -23.71 -36.43
C SER A 138 30.04 -22.29 -35.91
N MET A 139 29.36 -21.25 -36.42
CA MET A 139 29.60 -19.84 -36.07
C MET A 139 28.43 -19.13 -35.38
N LEU A 140 27.40 -19.88 -34.92
CA LEU A 140 26.33 -19.35 -34.05
C LEU A 140 26.03 -20.27 -32.85
N LYS A 141 26.88 -21.28 -32.59
CA LYS A 141 26.65 -22.26 -31.52
C LYS A 141 27.19 -21.86 -30.14
N ASP A 142 27.92 -20.76 -30.01
CA ASP A 142 28.50 -20.36 -28.72
C ASP A 142 28.29 -18.86 -28.45
N GLU A 143 27.36 -18.57 -27.52
CA GLU A 143 27.64 -17.63 -26.41
C GLU A 143 26.59 -17.54 -25.30
N SER A 144 25.34 -18.00 -25.47
CA SER A 144 24.38 -18.13 -24.36
C SER A 144 23.00 -18.53 -24.86
N SER A 145 22.66 -19.82 -24.81
CA SER A 145 21.26 -20.22 -24.71
C SER A 145 20.71 -19.58 -23.42
N ALA A 146 20.10 -18.39 -23.54
CA ALA A 146 19.79 -17.51 -22.42
C ALA A 146 19.22 -18.32 -21.24
N GLY A 147 19.85 -18.27 -20.06
CA GLY A 147 19.62 -19.21 -18.95
C GLY A 147 18.15 -19.41 -18.57
N TRP A 148 17.31 -18.42 -18.85
CA TRP A 148 15.86 -18.55 -18.72
C TRP A 148 15.24 -19.59 -19.66
N LYS A 149 15.65 -19.68 -20.94
CA LYS A 149 15.12 -20.67 -21.91
C LYS A 149 15.31 -22.12 -21.43
N LEU A 150 16.39 -22.39 -20.69
CA LEU A 150 16.67 -23.71 -20.11
C LEU A 150 15.68 -24.12 -19.01
N LEU A 151 14.93 -23.17 -18.45
CA LEU A 151 14.02 -23.41 -17.33
C LEU A 151 12.57 -23.73 -17.78
N HIS A 152 12.30 -23.87 -19.08
CA HIS A 152 10.93 -24.07 -19.61
C HIS A 152 10.14 -25.19 -18.90
N GLY A 153 10.82 -26.26 -18.45
CA GLY A 153 10.23 -27.37 -17.71
C GLY A 153 10.04 -27.17 -16.21
N ASP A 154 10.58 -26.11 -15.59
CA ASP A 154 10.52 -25.90 -14.13
C ASP A 154 9.96 -24.52 -13.71
N VAL A 155 9.83 -23.57 -14.64
CA VAL A 155 9.38 -22.19 -14.39
C VAL A 155 8.01 -22.08 -13.73
N PHE A 156 7.08 -22.98 -14.06
CA PHE A 156 5.70 -22.92 -13.57
C PHE A 156 5.41 -23.88 -12.41
N ARG A 157 6.47 -24.38 -11.75
CA ARG A 157 6.34 -25.24 -10.59
C ARG A 157 5.68 -24.48 -9.44
N ALA A 158 4.77 -25.15 -8.74
CA ALA A 158 4.11 -24.57 -7.58
C ALA A 158 5.13 -24.09 -6.53
N PRO A 159 5.00 -22.86 -6.00
CA PRO A 159 5.90 -22.36 -4.97
C PRO A 159 5.74 -23.11 -3.64
N LYS A 160 6.78 -23.05 -2.81
CA LYS A 160 6.73 -23.51 -1.41
C LYS A 160 5.59 -22.79 -0.69
N ASN A 161 4.87 -23.48 0.20
CA ASN A 161 3.73 -22.92 0.95
C ASN A 161 2.63 -22.31 0.05
N LEU A 162 2.23 -23.03 -0.99
CA LEU A 162 1.23 -22.58 -1.98
C LEU A 162 -0.06 -22.03 -1.36
N LEU A 163 -0.58 -22.64 -0.28
CA LEU A 163 -1.80 -22.17 0.38
C LEU A 163 -1.67 -20.73 0.88
N LEU A 164 -0.59 -20.44 1.60
CA LEU A 164 -0.29 -19.09 2.11
C LEU A 164 -0.04 -18.13 0.95
N PHE A 165 0.68 -18.57 -0.07
CA PHE A 165 0.96 -17.74 -1.24
C PHE A 165 -0.34 -17.30 -1.95
N CYS A 166 -1.27 -18.21 -2.21
CA CYS A 166 -2.56 -17.88 -2.81
C CYS A 166 -3.42 -16.99 -1.89
N ALA A 167 -3.39 -17.22 -0.57
CA ALA A 167 -4.09 -16.37 0.39
C ALA A 167 -3.55 -14.93 0.39
N LEU A 168 -2.23 -14.75 0.29
CA LEU A 168 -1.59 -13.44 0.15
C LEU A 168 -1.99 -12.77 -1.16
N LEU A 169 -1.99 -13.49 -2.28
CA LEU A 169 -2.40 -12.96 -3.58
C LEU A 169 -3.88 -12.55 -3.63
N GLY A 170 -4.75 -13.31 -2.98
CA GLY A 170 -6.16 -12.94 -2.81
C GLY A 170 -6.30 -11.67 -1.99
N THR A 171 -5.68 -11.65 -0.82
CA THR A 171 -5.69 -10.48 0.08
C THR A 171 -5.14 -9.23 -0.62
N GLY A 172 -4.07 -9.34 -1.40
CA GLY A 172 -3.51 -8.19 -2.11
C GLY A 172 -4.38 -7.71 -3.26
N ALA A 173 -5.07 -8.61 -3.97
CA ALA A 173 -6.08 -8.22 -4.96
C ALA A 173 -7.26 -7.48 -4.30
N GLN A 174 -7.70 -7.93 -3.12
CA GLN A 174 -8.71 -7.24 -2.32
C GLN A 174 -8.25 -5.84 -1.93
N LEU A 175 -7.02 -5.71 -1.40
CA LEU A 175 -6.46 -4.42 -0.99
C LEU A 175 -6.28 -3.47 -2.17
N LEU A 176 -5.92 -3.96 -3.36
CA LEU A 176 -5.83 -3.16 -4.58
C LEU A 176 -7.20 -2.60 -4.96
N VAL A 177 -8.23 -3.46 -5.04
CA VAL A 177 -9.60 -3.04 -5.35
C VAL A 177 -10.15 -2.11 -4.28
N LEU A 178 -9.92 -2.40 -3.01
CA LEU A 178 -10.30 -1.55 -1.87
C LEU A 178 -9.70 -0.15 -2.02
N THR A 179 -8.38 -0.06 -2.21
CA THR A 179 -7.66 1.22 -2.28
C THR A 179 -8.17 2.03 -3.46
N LEU A 180 -8.33 1.40 -4.64
CA LEU A 180 -8.86 2.07 -5.82
C LEU A 180 -10.30 2.58 -5.60
N LEU A 181 -11.19 1.76 -5.05
CA LEU A 181 -12.58 2.16 -4.78
C LEU A 181 -12.66 3.30 -3.78
N VAL A 182 -11.89 3.24 -2.68
CA VAL A 182 -11.87 4.30 -1.66
C VAL A 182 -11.35 5.61 -2.26
N ILE A 183 -10.29 5.58 -3.06
CA ILE A 183 -9.77 6.78 -3.74
C ILE A 183 -10.83 7.35 -4.70
N LEU A 184 -11.43 6.54 -5.56
CA LEU A 184 -12.44 6.99 -6.51
C LEU A 184 -13.68 7.58 -5.83
N ILE A 185 -14.17 6.95 -4.76
CA ILE A 185 -15.31 7.46 -4.00
C ILE A 185 -14.93 8.75 -3.27
N SER A 186 -13.70 8.86 -2.76
CA SER A 186 -13.22 10.08 -2.08
C SER A 186 -13.06 11.27 -3.05
N ILE A 187 -12.80 11.02 -4.34
CA ILE A 187 -12.78 12.08 -5.37
C ILE A 187 -14.20 12.57 -5.66
N VAL A 188 -15.17 11.66 -5.75
CA VAL A 188 -16.56 12.00 -6.10
C VAL A 188 -17.34 12.55 -4.90
N SER A 189 -16.99 12.11 -3.69
CA SER A 189 -17.73 12.42 -2.47
C SER A 189 -16.88 13.26 -1.53
N SER A 190 -17.42 14.36 -1.01
CA SER A 190 -16.78 15.20 0.03
C SER A 190 -16.79 14.50 1.40
N LEU A 191 -16.08 13.36 1.52
CA LEU A 191 -16.06 12.50 2.70
C LEU A 191 -15.47 13.20 3.94
N TYR A 192 -14.69 14.27 3.75
CA TYR A 192 -14.13 15.09 4.82
C TYR A 192 -15.21 15.85 5.63
N MET A 193 -16.41 16.04 5.07
CA MET A 193 -17.48 16.82 5.71
C MET A 193 -18.21 16.07 6.84
N LYS A 194 -18.10 14.74 6.92
CA LYS A 194 -18.80 13.91 7.92
C LYS A 194 -17.82 13.17 8.82
N PRO A 195 -17.95 13.28 10.17
CA PRO A 195 -17.13 12.51 11.10
C PRO A 195 -17.27 11.01 10.80
N GLY A 196 -16.15 10.33 10.56
CA GLY A 196 -16.11 8.90 10.27
C GLY A 196 -16.56 8.51 8.84
N GLY A 197 -16.80 9.46 7.94
CA GLY A 197 -17.22 9.18 6.55
C GLY A 197 -16.26 8.24 5.81
N ILE A 198 -14.95 8.55 5.87
CA ILE A 198 -13.89 7.71 5.25
C ILE A 198 -13.87 6.30 5.85
N VAL A 199 -14.04 6.16 7.16
CA VAL A 199 -14.04 4.85 7.86
C VAL A 199 -15.25 4.01 7.42
N SER A 200 -16.43 4.62 7.32
CA SER A 200 -17.66 3.94 6.88
C SER A 200 -17.58 3.49 5.42
N VAL A 201 -17.10 4.37 4.53
CA VAL A 201 -16.85 4.03 3.12
C VAL A 201 -15.79 2.94 2.99
N GLY A 202 -14.71 3.03 3.77
CA GLY A 202 -13.66 2.02 3.83
C GLY A 202 -14.17 0.64 4.23
N LEU A 203 -15.00 0.56 5.27
CA LEU A 203 -15.60 -0.71 5.72
C LEU A 203 -16.54 -1.31 4.66
N THR A 204 -17.32 -0.45 4.00
CA THR A 204 -18.24 -0.87 2.93
C THR A 204 -17.46 -1.39 1.72
N CYS A 205 -16.44 -0.65 1.26
CA CYS A 205 -15.57 -1.06 0.17
C CYS A 205 -14.79 -2.33 0.51
N TYR A 206 -14.39 -2.51 1.78
CA TYR A 206 -13.73 -3.71 2.26
C TYR A 206 -14.65 -4.93 2.14
N ALA A 207 -15.91 -4.79 2.52
CA ALA A 207 -16.89 -5.85 2.41
C ALA A 207 -17.15 -6.24 0.94
N LEU A 208 -17.27 -5.27 0.05
CA LEU A 208 -17.49 -5.52 -1.39
C LEU A 208 -16.25 -6.10 -2.10
N SER A 209 -15.05 -5.58 -1.79
CA SER A 209 -13.80 -6.06 -2.37
C SER A 209 -13.43 -7.49 -1.96
N SER A 210 -14.10 -8.06 -0.95
CA SER A 210 -13.92 -9.46 -0.53
C SER A 210 -14.20 -10.47 -1.66
N LEU A 211 -15.06 -10.12 -2.63
CA LEU A 211 -15.26 -10.89 -3.86
C LEU A 211 -13.95 -11.04 -4.66
N ALA A 212 -13.17 -9.96 -4.77
CA ALA A 212 -11.88 -9.96 -5.45
C ALA A 212 -10.85 -10.84 -4.71
N ASN A 213 -10.89 -10.88 -3.37
CA ASN A 213 -10.06 -11.79 -2.56
C ASN A 213 -10.30 -13.24 -2.98
N GLY A 214 -11.57 -13.65 -2.91
CA GLY A 214 -12.00 -15.00 -3.24
C GLY A 214 -11.62 -15.38 -4.67
N TYR A 215 -11.91 -14.50 -5.63
CA TYR A 215 -11.65 -14.72 -7.05
C TYR A 215 -10.17 -14.91 -7.34
N ALA A 216 -9.32 -13.99 -6.88
CA ALA A 216 -7.89 -14.01 -7.12
C ALA A 216 -7.20 -15.22 -6.48
N SER A 217 -7.52 -15.54 -5.22
CA SER A 217 -6.98 -16.69 -4.50
C SER A 217 -7.43 -18.01 -5.14
N GLY A 218 -8.73 -18.16 -5.41
CA GLY A 218 -9.30 -19.35 -6.03
C GLY A 218 -8.78 -19.60 -7.44
N ALA A 219 -8.65 -18.54 -8.25
CA ALA A 219 -8.13 -18.64 -9.60
C ALA A 219 -6.64 -19.04 -9.61
N SER A 220 -5.83 -18.36 -8.79
CA SER A 220 -4.39 -18.63 -8.69
C SER A 220 -4.13 -20.05 -8.19
N TYR A 221 -4.84 -20.50 -7.16
CA TYR A 221 -4.70 -21.86 -6.63
C TYR A 221 -5.09 -22.92 -7.67
N HIS A 222 -6.21 -22.74 -8.38
CA HIS A 222 -6.63 -23.68 -9.41
C HIS A 222 -5.66 -23.73 -10.60
N GLN A 223 -5.06 -22.59 -10.98
CA GLN A 223 -4.10 -22.53 -12.08
C GLN A 223 -2.89 -23.46 -11.88
N PHE A 224 -2.41 -23.65 -10.63
CA PHE A 224 -1.29 -24.56 -10.34
C PHE A 224 -1.64 -26.05 -10.41
N PHE A 225 -2.92 -26.40 -10.35
CA PHE A 225 -3.36 -27.79 -10.45
C PHE A 225 -4.05 -28.13 -11.77
N TYR A 226 -4.33 -27.14 -12.62
CA TYR A 226 -5.00 -27.32 -13.90
C TYR A 226 -4.32 -28.41 -14.77
N PRO A 227 -5.08 -29.32 -15.40
CA PRO A 227 -6.55 -29.42 -15.46
C PRO A 227 -7.19 -30.17 -14.27
N ARG A 228 -6.40 -30.58 -13.26
CA ARG A 228 -6.88 -31.31 -12.10
C ARG A 228 -7.44 -30.36 -11.04
N VAL A 229 -8.33 -30.89 -10.21
CA VAL A 229 -8.82 -30.19 -9.01
C VAL A 229 -8.12 -30.77 -7.79
N SER A 230 -7.37 -29.92 -7.08
CA SER A 230 -6.80 -30.29 -5.77
C SER A 230 -7.90 -30.43 -4.73
N LYS A 231 -7.74 -31.34 -3.76
CA LYS A 231 -8.68 -31.54 -2.64
C LYS A 231 -8.61 -30.41 -1.60
N ASP A 232 -7.49 -29.68 -1.54
CA ASP A 232 -7.22 -28.69 -0.49
C ASP A 232 -7.64 -27.25 -0.84
N TRP A 233 -8.40 -27.04 -1.92
CA TRP A 233 -8.85 -25.70 -2.34
C TRP A 233 -9.70 -24.99 -1.27
N ILE A 234 -10.42 -25.74 -0.44
CA ILE A 234 -11.20 -25.20 0.70
C ILE A 234 -10.26 -24.60 1.74
N LYS A 235 -9.10 -25.23 2.00
CA LYS A 235 -8.10 -24.69 2.93
C LYS A 235 -7.52 -23.38 2.41
N ALA A 236 -7.26 -23.28 1.11
CA ALA A 236 -6.81 -22.03 0.47
C ALA A 236 -7.85 -20.92 0.63
N MET A 237 -9.13 -21.24 0.41
CA MET A 237 -10.25 -20.31 0.59
C MET A 237 -10.35 -19.80 2.03
N VAL A 238 -10.41 -20.71 3.01
CA VAL A 238 -10.51 -20.35 4.43
C VAL A 238 -9.32 -19.50 4.88
N LEU A 239 -8.10 -19.86 4.45
CA LEU A 239 -6.91 -19.07 4.76
C LEU A 239 -6.98 -17.66 4.15
N SER A 240 -7.43 -17.53 2.89
CA SER A 240 -7.60 -16.23 2.22
C SER A 240 -8.61 -15.32 2.93
N ILE A 241 -9.70 -15.91 3.42
CA ILE A 241 -10.78 -15.20 4.13
C ILE A 241 -10.30 -14.73 5.50
N ALA A 242 -9.53 -15.56 6.21
CA ALA A 242 -9.13 -15.31 7.59
C ALA A 242 -7.82 -14.51 7.74
N LEU A 243 -6.93 -14.50 6.74
CA LEU A 243 -5.57 -13.96 6.85
C LEU A 243 -5.54 -12.51 7.34
N LEU A 244 -6.12 -11.58 6.59
CA LEU A 244 -6.08 -10.15 6.96
C LEU A 244 -6.93 -9.82 8.20
N PRO A 245 -8.19 -10.30 8.33
CA PRO A 245 -8.99 -10.08 9.54
C PRO A 245 -8.32 -10.59 10.82
N SER A 246 -7.66 -11.74 10.78
CA SER A 246 -7.00 -12.29 11.97
C SER A 246 -5.81 -11.42 12.41
N VAL A 247 -4.98 -10.96 11.46
CA VAL A 247 -3.86 -10.04 11.76
C VAL A 247 -4.38 -8.73 12.32
N VAL A 248 -5.41 -8.13 11.69
CA VAL A 248 -6.03 -6.89 12.16
C VAL A 248 -6.65 -7.07 13.54
N PHE A 249 -7.37 -8.17 13.77
CA PHE A 249 -8.00 -8.46 15.05
C PHE A 249 -6.98 -8.61 16.17
N VAL A 250 -5.90 -9.37 15.97
CA VAL A 250 -4.86 -9.57 16.98
C VAL A 250 -4.18 -8.25 17.33
N SER A 251 -3.80 -7.45 16.32
CA SER A 251 -3.15 -6.16 16.54
C SER A 251 -4.08 -5.15 17.23
N LEU A 252 -5.32 -5.01 16.77
CA LEU A 252 -6.28 -4.09 17.38
C LEU A 252 -6.72 -4.54 18.77
N PHE A 253 -6.84 -5.85 19.02
CA PHE A 253 -7.14 -6.37 20.35
C PHE A 253 -6.06 -5.99 21.35
N PHE A 254 -4.77 -6.13 20.96
CA PHE A 254 -3.65 -5.72 21.80
C PHE A 254 -3.66 -4.21 22.09
N ILE A 255 -3.83 -3.38 21.06
CA ILE A 255 -3.89 -1.92 21.21
C ILE A 255 -5.10 -1.50 22.06
N ASN A 256 -6.25 -2.15 21.86
CA ASN A 256 -7.46 -1.86 22.61
C ASN A 256 -7.35 -2.28 24.08
N ALA A 257 -6.71 -3.42 24.38
CA ALA A 257 -6.43 -3.85 25.75
C ALA A 257 -5.56 -2.83 26.49
N LEU A 258 -4.52 -2.29 25.84
CA LEU A 258 -3.73 -1.19 26.39
C LEU A 258 -4.56 0.08 26.60
N SER A 259 -5.42 0.41 25.65
CA SER A 259 -6.29 1.59 25.73
C SER A 259 -7.23 1.54 26.93
N VAL A 260 -7.81 0.37 27.18
CA VAL A 260 -8.66 0.10 28.36
C VAL A 260 -7.84 0.16 29.64
N ALA A 261 -6.64 -0.45 29.68
CA ALA A 261 -5.77 -0.44 30.85
C ALA A 261 -5.35 0.98 31.28
N TYR A 262 -5.12 1.88 30.32
CA TYR A 262 -4.80 3.28 30.57
C TYR A 262 -6.04 4.17 30.75
N GLY A 263 -7.26 3.62 30.66
CA GLY A 263 -8.51 4.37 30.84
C GLY A 263 -8.74 5.46 29.78
N THR A 264 -8.25 5.26 28.55
CA THR A 264 -8.33 6.29 27.51
C THR A 264 -9.68 6.30 26.80
N THR A 265 -10.09 7.47 26.31
CA THR A 265 -11.27 7.65 25.46
C THR A 265 -11.12 7.00 24.07
N TYR A 266 -9.92 6.57 23.70
CA TYR A 266 -9.63 5.89 22.44
C TYR A 266 -9.95 4.38 22.45
N ALA A 267 -10.41 3.83 23.58
CA ALA A 267 -10.85 2.45 23.65
C ALA A 267 -12.05 2.22 22.71
N ILE A 268 -11.92 1.22 21.84
CA ILE A 268 -12.96 0.82 20.89
C ILE A 268 -14.10 0.16 21.68
N PRO A 269 -15.34 0.68 21.60
CA PRO A 269 -16.47 0.10 22.31
C PRO A 269 -16.72 -1.35 21.91
N PHE A 270 -17.10 -2.21 22.86
CA PHE A 270 -17.37 -3.63 22.57
C PHE A 270 -18.41 -3.84 21.45
N VAL A 271 -19.43 -2.99 21.42
CA VAL A 271 -20.50 -3.04 20.41
C VAL A 271 -19.96 -2.85 18.99
N THR A 272 -18.99 -1.96 18.78
CA THR A 272 -18.43 -1.73 17.43
C THR A 272 -17.57 -2.90 16.98
N ILE A 273 -16.84 -3.55 17.89
CA ILE A 273 -16.08 -4.77 17.60
C ILE A 273 -17.03 -5.88 17.11
N VAL A 274 -18.15 -6.10 17.82
CA VAL A 274 -19.15 -7.10 17.44
C VAL A 274 -19.77 -6.75 16.07
N GLN A 275 -20.12 -5.48 15.84
CA GLN A 275 -20.67 -5.04 14.54
C GLN A 275 -19.71 -5.34 13.38
N VAL A 276 -18.42 -5.04 13.52
CA VAL A 276 -17.41 -5.33 12.48
C VAL A 276 -17.27 -6.84 12.23
N ILE A 277 -17.30 -7.67 13.28
CA ILE A 277 -17.27 -9.13 13.14
C ILE A 277 -18.49 -9.65 12.40
N LEU A 278 -19.68 -9.12 12.70
CA LEU A 278 -20.92 -9.50 12.01
C LEU A 278 -20.89 -9.10 10.53
N VAL A 279 -20.42 -7.90 10.19
CA VAL A 279 -20.24 -7.49 8.79
C VAL A 279 -19.26 -8.42 8.07
N TRP A 280 -18.14 -8.76 8.70
CA TRP A 280 -17.18 -9.69 8.12
C TRP A 280 -17.79 -11.08 7.90
N PHE A 281 -18.52 -11.63 8.88
CA PHE A 281 -19.10 -12.96 8.80
C PHE A 281 -20.29 -13.06 7.83
N PHE A 282 -21.20 -12.08 7.84
CA PHE A 282 -22.43 -12.13 7.03
C PHE A 282 -22.28 -11.51 5.64
N VAL A 283 -21.27 -10.67 5.40
CA VAL A 283 -21.06 -10.02 4.11
C VAL A 283 -19.75 -10.48 3.48
N SER A 284 -18.61 -10.25 4.13
CA SER A 284 -17.29 -10.51 3.52
C SER A 284 -17.01 -12.00 3.28
N CYS A 285 -17.40 -12.87 4.20
CA CYS A 285 -17.24 -14.32 4.07
C CYS A 285 -18.04 -14.89 2.87
N PRO A 286 -19.36 -14.69 2.75
CA PRO A 286 -20.13 -15.18 1.61
C PRO A 286 -19.65 -14.65 0.27
N LEU A 287 -19.32 -13.35 0.19
CA LEU A 287 -18.78 -12.75 -1.04
C LEU A 287 -17.42 -13.36 -1.42
N SER A 288 -16.55 -13.64 -0.44
CA SER A 288 -15.28 -14.32 -0.70
C SER A 288 -15.47 -15.76 -1.18
N VAL A 289 -16.41 -16.51 -0.58
CA VAL A 289 -16.74 -17.87 -1.04
C VAL A 289 -17.26 -17.85 -2.48
N LEU A 290 -18.19 -16.94 -2.79
CA LEU A 290 -18.70 -16.72 -4.14
C LEU A 290 -17.55 -16.39 -5.11
N GLY A 291 -16.66 -15.48 -4.72
CA GLY A 291 -15.47 -15.11 -5.49
C GLY A 291 -14.60 -16.32 -5.79
N THR A 292 -14.32 -17.17 -4.79
CA THR A 292 -13.50 -18.38 -4.97
C THR A 292 -14.12 -19.36 -5.96
N ILE A 293 -15.45 -19.55 -5.93
CA ILE A 293 -16.15 -20.41 -6.88
C ILE A 293 -16.01 -19.84 -8.31
N LEU A 294 -16.23 -18.53 -8.48
CA LEU A 294 -16.09 -17.84 -9.77
C LEU A 294 -14.65 -17.90 -10.30
N GLY A 295 -13.65 -17.69 -9.45
CA GLY A 295 -12.24 -17.72 -9.83
C GLY A 295 -11.78 -19.10 -10.30
N ARG A 296 -12.25 -20.16 -9.64
CA ARG A 296 -11.94 -21.55 -10.01
C ARG A 296 -12.58 -21.95 -11.33
N HIS A 297 -13.81 -21.51 -11.60
CA HIS A 297 -14.53 -21.86 -12.83
C HIS A 297 -14.19 -20.94 -14.03
N GLY A 298 -13.64 -19.75 -13.76
CA GLY A 298 -13.29 -18.73 -14.75
C GLY A 298 -11.84 -18.79 -15.25
N ALA A 299 -11.07 -17.72 -14.96
CA ALA A 299 -9.73 -17.47 -15.53
C ALA A 299 -8.71 -18.61 -15.34
N ALA A 300 -8.93 -19.47 -14.35
CA ALA A 300 -8.07 -20.60 -14.06
C ALA A 300 -8.16 -21.76 -15.08
N LYS A 301 -9.09 -21.69 -16.04
CA LYS A 301 -9.15 -22.62 -17.19
C LYS A 301 -7.99 -22.44 -18.19
N LYS A 302 -7.20 -21.37 -18.07
CA LYS A 302 -5.95 -21.20 -18.81
C LYS A 302 -4.78 -21.68 -17.94
N GLY A 303 -4.38 -22.93 -18.12
CA GLY A 303 -3.18 -23.50 -17.49
C GLY A 303 -1.90 -22.76 -17.87
N PHE A 304 -0.78 -23.17 -17.29
CA PHE A 304 0.53 -22.64 -17.66
C PHE A 304 0.93 -23.08 -19.08
N PRO A 305 1.69 -22.25 -19.82
CA PRO A 305 2.04 -22.53 -21.22
C PRO A 305 2.98 -23.73 -21.39
N CYS A 306 3.79 -24.04 -20.38
CA CYS A 306 4.73 -25.15 -20.40
C CYS A 306 4.38 -26.19 -19.34
N ARG A 307 4.60 -27.46 -19.66
CA ARG A 307 4.43 -28.57 -18.72
C ARG A 307 5.61 -28.60 -17.73
N VAL A 308 5.29 -28.85 -16.47
CA VAL A 308 6.31 -28.98 -15.41
C VAL A 308 6.90 -30.40 -15.39
N ASN A 309 8.23 -30.49 -15.31
CA ASN A 309 8.99 -31.73 -15.19
C ASN A 309 8.74 -32.43 -13.86
N LYS A 310 8.86 -33.76 -13.83
CA LYS A 310 8.66 -34.53 -12.59
C LYS A 310 9.74 -34.21 -11.54
N PHE A 311 11.00 -34.20 -11.97
CA PHE A 311 12.14 -33.93 -11.10
C PHE A 311 12.55 -32.46 -11.21
N PRO A 312 12.75 -31.76 -10.08
CA PRO A 312 13.23 -30.39 -10.10
C PRO A 312 14.69 -30.35 -10.54
N ARG A 313 15.03 -29.44 -11.45
CA ARG A 313 16.42 -29.12 -11.78
C ARG A 313 17.14 -28.49 -10.58
N GLU A 314 18.44 -28.78 -10.45
CA GLU A 314 19.32 -28.12 -9.48
C GLU A 314 19.59 -26.68 -9.90
N VAL A 315 19.49 -25.74 -8.95
CA VAL A 315 19.72 -24.33 -9.19
C VAL A 315 21.21 -24.04 -8.95
N PRO A 316 21.94 -23.44 -9.91
CA PRO A 316 23.35 -23.13 -9.73
C PRO A 316 23.56 -22.06 -8.66
N GLU A 317 24.74 -22.03 -8.05
CA GLU A 317 25.09 -21.00 -7.08
C GLU A 317 25.19 -19.63 -7.75
N ALA A 318 24.24 -18.75 -7.44
CA ALA A 318 24.23 -17.38 -7.90
C ALA A 318 25.19 -16.50 -7.09
N ARG A 319 25.70 -15.45 -7.73
CA ARG A 319 26.45 -14.37 -7.06
C ARG A 319 25.62 -13.77 -5.92
N TRP A 320 26.29 -13.22 -4.90
CA TRP A 320 25.64 -12.75 -3.67
C TRP A 320 24.46 -11.79 -3.90
N TYR A 321 24.58 -10.88 -4.88
CA TYR A 321 23.55 -9.88 -5.21
C TYR A 321 22.37 -10.45 -6.02
N LEU A 322 22.52 -11.63 -6.63
CA LEU A 322 21.46 -12.35 -7.35
C LEU A 322 20.72 -13.35 -6.46
N ARG A 323 21.09 -13.47 -5.18
CA ARG A 323 20.34 -14.29 -4.23
C ARG A 323 18.92 -13.72 -4.06
N PRO A 324 17.87 -14.55 -4.07
CA PRO A 324 16.47 -14.11 -4.05
C PRO A 324 16.12 -13.06 -2.98
N VAL A 325 16.63 -13.23 -1.76
CA VAL A 325 16.36 -12.31 -0.64
C VAL A 325 17.03 -10.96 -0.86
N VAL A 326 18.31 -10.97 -1.25
CA VAL A 326 19.09 -9.73 -1.48
C VAL A 326 18.51 -8.95 -2.65
N LEU A 327 18.20 -9.65 -3.75
CA LEU A 327 17.58 -9.08 -4.93
C LEU A 327 16.19 -8.50 -4.60
N GLY A 328 15.39 -9.22 -3.82
CA GLY A 328 14.08 -8.76 -3.35
C GLY A 328 14.15 -7.51 -2.48
N LEU A 329 15.14 -7.39 -1.59
CA LEU A 329 15.32 -6.19 -0.77
C LEU A 329 15.80 -5.00 -1.60
N LEU A 330 16.87 -5.16 -2.38
CA LEU A 330 17.46 -4.08 -3.19
C LEU A 330 16.47 -3.43 -4.15
N THR A 331 15.53 -4.20 -4.69
CA THR A 331 14.57 -3.72 -5.69
C THR A 331 13.48 -2.85 -5.08
N GLY A 332 13.13 -3.05 -3.80
CA GLY A 332 12.08 -2.28 -3.12
C GLY A 332 12.40 -0.81 -2.90
N ILE A 333 13.67 -0.42 -3.01
CA ILE A 333 14.11 0.97 -2.85
C ILE A 333 13.61 1.86 -3.99
N LEU A 334 13.47 1.33 -5.21
CA LEU A 334 13.07 2.11 -6.39
C LEU A 334 11.59 2.53 -6.31
N PRO A 335 10.62 1.62 -6.02
CA PRO A 335 9.26 2.04 -5.78
C PRO A 335 9.12 2.96 -4.56
N PHE A 336 9.92 2.75 -3.51
CA PHE A 336 9.91 3.64 -2.35
C PHE A 336 10.35 5.07 -2.72
N GLY A 337 11.43 5.21 -3.48
CA GLY A 337 11.89 6.51 -3.98
C GLY A 337 10.82 7.24 -4.79
N SER A 338 10.01 6.52 -5.57
CA SER A 338 8.92 7.11 -6.36
C SER A 338 7.70 7.60 -5.55
N ILE A 339 7.59 7.23 -4.28
CA ILE A 339 6.47 7.66 -3.41
C ILE A 339 6.94 8.43 -2.18
N PHE A 340 8.25 8.63 -2.02
CA PHE A 340 8.85 9.14 -0.79
C PHE A 340 8.25 10.47 -0.33
N ILE A 341 8.14 11.44 -1.25
CA ILE A 341 7.61 12.78 -0.94
C ILE A 341 6.13 12.70 -0.56
N GLU A 342 5.33 11.92 -1.28
CA GLU A 342 3.91 11.74 -0.97
C GLU A 342 3.69 11.02 0.35
N MET A 343 4.61 10.10 0.70
CA MET A 343 4.55 9.41 1.96
C MET A 343 4.73 10.34 3.16
N TYR A 344 5.55 11.39 3.02
CA TYR A 344 5.65 12.45 4.02
C TYR A 344 4.31 13.16 4.23
N PHE A 345 3.63 13.55 3.16
CA PHE A 345 2.33 14.23 3.25
C PHE A 345 1.25 13.34 3.85
N ILE A 346 1.22 12.06 3.49
CA ILE A 346 0.32 11.08 4.10
C ILE A 346 0.60 10.98 5.61
N PHE A 347 1.86 10.83 6.02
CA PHE A 347 2.20 10.69 7.44
C PHE A 347 1.92 11.96 8.24
N ALA A 348 2.23 13.14 7.68
CA ALA A 348 1.89 14.41 8.28
C ALA A 348 0.37 14.56 8.46
N SER A 349 -0.42 14.05 7.52
CA SER A 349 -1.87 14.15 7.61
C SER A 349 -2.46 13.22 8.68
N PHE A 350 -1.97 11.99 8.78
CA PHE A 350 -2.44 11.03 9.80
C PHE A 350 -1.98 11.40 11.22
N TRP A 351 -0.78 11.98 11.39
CA TRP A 351 -0.15 12.13 12.70
C TRP A 351 0.09 13.57 13.17
N ASN A 352 0.11 14.56 12.29
CA ASN A 352 0.35 15.99 12.61
C ASN A 352 -0.91 16.88 12.41
N TYR A 353 -2.12 16.30 12.50
CA TYR A 353 -3.41 17.00 12.45
C TYR A 353 -3.67 17.84 11.19
N LYS A 354 -3.10 17.46 10.05
CA LYS A 354 -3.34 18.14 8.77
C LYS A 354 -4.34 17.36 7.91
N PHE A 355 -5.33 18.03 7.32
CA PHE A 355 -6.33 17.35 6.50
C PHE A 355 -5.79 17.09 5.09
N TYR A 356 -5.61 15.82 4.73
CA TYR A 356 -5.30 15.45 3.35
C TYR A 356 -6.58 15.51 2.49
N TYR A 357 -6.66 16.49 1.59
CA TYR A 357 -7.84 16.68 0.73
C TYR A 357 -7.56 16.43 -0.76
N VAL A 358 -6.29 16.22 -1.13
CA VAL A 358 -5.90 16.12 -2.55
C VAL A 358 -5.97 14.68 -3.08
N TYR A 359 -7.18 14.10 -3.05
CA TYR A 359 -7.44 12.71 -3.46
C TYR A 359 -7.08 12.43 -4.93
N GLY A 360 -7.13 13.44 -5.80
CA GLY A 360 -6.71 13.32 -7.20
C GLY A 360 -5.21 13.00 -7.35
N PHE A 361 -4.35 13.63 -6.54
CA PHE A 361 -2.92 13.31 -6.52
C PHE A 361 -2.69 11.90 -5.95
N MET A 362 -3.44 11.50 -4.91
CA MET A 362 -3.37 10.15 -4.37
C MET A 362 -3.64 9.07 -5.43
N LEU A 363 -4.63 9.29 -6.31
CA LEU A 363 -4.91 8.37 -7.43
C LEU A 363 -3.72 8.27 -8.39
N LEU A 364 -3.15 9.40 -8.77
CA LEU A 364 -2.02 9.45 -9.68
C LEU A 364 -0.81 8.71 -9.10
N VAL A 365 -0.49 8.96 -7.83
CA VAL A 365 0.61 8.31 -7.11
C VAL A 365 0.38 6.81 -6.98
N PHE A 366 -0.86 6.38 -6.72
CA PHE A 366 -1.23 4.96 -6.72
C PHE A 366 -1.02 4.28 -8.08
N LEU A 367 -1.36 4.96 -9.19
CA LEU A 367 -1.12 4.45 -10.54
C LEU A 367 0.38 4.38 -10.86
N ILE A 368 1.14 5.44 -10.54
CA ILE A 368 2.59 5.45 -10.70
C ILE A 368 3.23 4.30 -9.92
N LEU A 369 2.90 4.15 -8.64
CA LEU A 369 3.41 3.07 -7.80
C LEU A 369 3.09 1.70 -8.41
N SER A 370 1.86 1.50 -8.90
CA SER A 370 1.45 0.24 -9.53
C SER A 370 2.29 -0.07 -10.78
N VAL A 371 2.57 0.92 -11.63
CA VAL A 371 3.41 0.74 -12.82
C VAL A 371 4.87 0.48 -12.43
N VAL A 372 5.43 1.29 -11.52
CA VAL A 372 6.82 1.14 -11.05
C VAL A 372 7.05 -0.23 -10.45
N THR A 373 6.16 -0.67 -9.54
CA THR A 373 6.26 -1.98 -8.89
C THR A 373 6.23 -3.12 -9.91
N VAL A 374 5.36 -3.06 -10.93
CA VAL A 374 5.35 -4.03 -12.03
C VAL A 374 6.67 -4.00 -12.81
N CYS A 375 7.16 -2.84 -13.20
CA CYS A 375 8.39 -2.75 -14.00
C CYS A 375 9.61 -3.28 -13.24
N VAL A 376 9.80 -2.85 -11.99
CA VAL A 376 10.92 -3.31 -11.15
C VAL A 376 10.88 -4.81 -10.94
N THR A 377 9.69 -5.38 -10.68
CA THR A 377 9.55 -6.82 -10.46
C THR A 377 9.76 -7.64 -11.72
N ILE A 378 9.37 -7.15 -12.89
CA ILE A 378 9.69 -7.79 -14.18
C ILE A 378 11.20 -7.84 -14.38
N VAL A 379 11.91 -6.73 -14.16
CA VAL A 379 13.38 -6.66 -14.28
C VAL A 379 14.05 -7.64 -13.31
N CYS A 380 13.61 -7.64 -12.05
CA CYS A 380 14.06 -8.57 -11.02
C CYS A 380 13.86 -10.04 -11.43
N THR A 381 12.66 -10.36 -11.91
CA THR A 381 12.29 -11.71 -12.35
C THR A 381 13.14 -12.15 -13.55
N TYR A 382 13.38 -11.24 -14.50
CA TYR A 382 14.23 -11.52 -15.65
C TYR A 382 15.69 -11.82 -15.25
N PHE A 383 16.29 -11.03 -14.36
CA PHE A 383 17.63 -11.32 -13.85
C PHE A 383 17.71 -12.66 -13.12
N LEU A 384 16.69 -12.98 -12.32
CA LEU A 384 16.62 -14.26 -11.61
C LEU A 384 16.52 -15.45 -12.57
N LEU A 385 15.68 -15.35 -13.59
CA LEU A 385 15.54 -16.39 -14.61
C LEU A 385 16.82 -16.54 -15.45
N ASN A 386 17.54 -15.45 -15.74
CA ASN A 386 18.85 -15.51 -16.39
C ASN A 386 19.91 -16.22 -15.55
N SER A 387 19.81 -16.16 -14.22
CA SER A 387 20.64 -16.95 -13.30
C SER A 387 20.20 -18.40 -13.13
N GLU A 388 19.36 -18.92 -14.03
CA GLU A 388 18.83 -20.29 -14.00
C GLU A 388 18.04 -20.63 -12.72
N ASN A 389 17.45 -19.63 -12.06
CA ASN A 389 16.67 -19.83 -10.85
C ASN A 389 15.17 -19.69 -11.12
N TYR A 390 14.43 -20.80 -11.05
CA TYR A 390 12.99 -20.85 -11.27
C TYR A 390 12.14 -20.44 -10.05
N HIS A 391 12.75 -20.12 -8.90
CA HIS A 391 12.02 -19.71 -7.68
C HIS A 391 11.52 -18.24 -7.73
N TRP A 392 11.01 -17.82 -8.87
CA TRP A 392 10.62 -16.43 -9.11
C TRP A 392 9.32 -16.03 -8.41
N HIS A 393 8.40 -16.96 -8.12
CA HIS A 393 7.10 -16.64 -7.53
C HIS A 393 7.18 -15.84 -6.21
N TRP A 394 7.95 -16.35 -5.24
CA TRP A 394 8.19 -15.63 -3.98
C TRP A 394 9.12 -14.45 -4.19
N THR A 395 10.11 -14.56 -5.06
CA THR A 395 11.07 -13.48 -5.31
C THR A 395 10.39 -12.24 -5.90
N SER A 396 9.48 -12.40 -6.87
CA SER A 396 8.70 -11.29 -7.43
C SER A 396 7.75 -10.67 -6.41
N PHE A 397 7.14 -11.50 -5.56
CA PHE A 397 6.27 -11.02 -4.48
C PHE A 397 7.06 -10.22 -3.44
N LEU A 398 8.19 -10.75 -2.98
CA LEU A 398 9.07 -10.09 -2.01
C LEU A 398 9.73 -8.83 -2.61
N SER A 399 10.03 -8.83 -3.90
CA SER A 399 10.66 -7.71 -4.60
C SER A 399 9.79 -6.45 -4.66
N ALA A 400 8.48 -6.59 -4.92
CA ALA A 400 7.57 -5.45 -4.79
C ALA A 400 7.13 -5.21 -3.34
N GLY A 401 6.95 -6.28 -2.55
CA GLY A 401 6.53 -6.17 -1.16
C GLY A 401 7.55 -5.42 -0.30
N SER A 402 8.85 -5.60 -0.54
CA SER A 402 9.93 -5.00 0.24
C SER A 402 9.89 -3.47 0.30
N THR A 403 9.20 -2.79 -0.62
CA THR A 403 8.88 -1.35 -0.52
C THR A 403 8.25 -1.00 0.83
N ALA A 404 7.41 -1.87 1.39
CA ALA A 404 6.82 -1.68 2.72
C ALA A 404 7.84 -1.65 3.86
N LEU A 405 8.98 -2.33 3.73
CA LEU A 405 10.04 -2.30 4.73
C LEU A 405 10.71 -0.92 4.76
N TYR A 406 10.94 -0.32 3.59
CA TYR A 406 11.46 1.04 3.48
C TYR A 406 10.48 2.07 4.04
N VAL A 407 9.18 1.88 3.77
CA VAL A 407 8.12 2.67 4.39
C VAL A 407 8.12 2.54 5.91
N PHE A 408 8.27 1.32 6.44
CA PHE A 408 8.33 1.11 7.89
C PHE A 408 9.58 1.75 8.52
N ALA A 409 10.73 1.66 7.87
CA ALA A 409 11.94 2.36 8.29
C ALA A 409 11.74 3.89 8.30
N TYR A 410 11.04 4.42 7.29
CA TYR A 410 10.64 5.82 7.27
C TYR A 410 9.66 6.18 8.40
N ALA A 411 8.74 5.28 8.76
CA ALA A 411 7.84 5.48 9.90
C ALA A 411 8.59 5.56 11.24
N ILE A 412 9.67 4.80 11.40
CA ILE A 412 10.57 4.92 12.56
C ILE A 412 11.22 6.30 12.59
N TYR A 413 11.80 6.74 11.47
CA TYR A 413 12.37 8.09 11.36
C TYR A 413 11.34 9.18 11.68
N PHE A 414 10.14 9.08 11.12
CA PHE A 414 9.07 10.05 11.32
C PHE A 414 8.64 10.14 12.78
N TYR A 415 8.55 9.00 13.48
CA TYR A 415 8.23 8.96 14.91
C TYR A 415 9.22 9.81 15.73
N PHE A 416 10.52 9.55 15.57
CA PHE A 416 11.54 10.21 16.39
C PHE A 416 11.83 11.65 15.99
N CYS A 417 11.73 12.00 14.70
CA CYS A 417 12.17 13.30 14.20
C CYS A 417 11.03 14.28 13.91
N LYS A 418 9.78 13.81 13.78
CA LYS A 418 8.65 14.64 13.34
C LYS A 418 7.44 14.60 14.27
N THR A 419 7.34 13.63 15.18
CA THR A 419 6.23 13.57 16.14
C THR A 419 6.70 13.94 17.53
N ASN A 420 5.86 14.67 18.28
CA ASN A 420 6.07 14.97 19.70
C ASN A 420 5.41 13.90 20.61
N MET A 421 5.20 12.69 20.08
CA MET A 421 4.55 11.60 20.81
C MET A 421 5.50 11.01 21.84
N SER A 422 5.00 10.77 23.05
CA SER A 422 5.77 10.22 24.16
C SER A 422 4.94 9.25 25.00
N GLY A 423 5.64 8.36 25.68
CA GLY A 423 5.02 7.35 26.54
C GLY A 423 4.64 6.07 25.80
N PHE A 424 4.57 4.98 26.56
CA PHE A 424 4.39 3.62 26.03
C PHE A 424 3.11 3.45 25.20
N LEU A 425 1.99 4.01 25.67
CA LEU A 425 0.71 3.89 24.99
C LEU A 425 0.76 4.50 23.58
N GLN A 426 1.25 5.73 23.45
CA GLN A 426 1.35 6.43 22.16
C GLN A 426 2.30 5.72 21.21
N THR A 427 3.44 5.22 21.71
CA THR A 427 4.40 4.39 20.94
C THR A 427 3.71 3.15 20.38
N CYS A 428 2.99 2.39 21.22
CA CYS A 428 2.30 1.17 20.79
C CYS A 428 1.20 1.46 19.77
N PHE A 429 0.44 2.55 19.96
CA PHE A 429 -0.56 2.99 19.00
C PHE A 429 0.06 3.32 17.65
N TYR A 430 1.09 4.15 17.63
CA TYR A 430 1.78 4.56 16.41
C TYR A 430 2.33 3.35 15.66
N PHE A 431 3.21 2.56 16.30
CA PHE A 431 3.83 1.42 15.64
C PHE A 431 2.86 0.28 15.32
N GLY A 432 1.79 0.12 16.11
CA GLY A 432 0.73 -0.85 15.84
C GLY A 432 -0.03 -0.52 14.56
N TYR A 433 -0.49 0.72 14.40
CA TYR A 433 -1.15 1.15 13.16
C TYR A 433 -0.21 1.21 11.97
N MET A 434 1.02 1.70 12.16
CA MET A 434 2.02 1.73 11.08
C MET A 434 2.45 0.33 10.65
N GLY A 435 2.54 -0.62 11.58
CA GLY A 435 2.79 -2.03 11.29
C GLY A 435 1.66 -2.66 10.46
N LEU A 436 0.39 -2.42 10.83
CA LEU A 436 -0.77 -2.88 10.05
C LEU A 436 -0.79 -2.26 8.65
N PHE A 437 -0.54 -0.95 8.56
CA PHE A 437 -0.44 -0.25 7.28
C PHE A 437 0.65 -0.86 6.38
N CYS A 438 1.87 -1.04 6.92
CA CYS A 438 2.99 -1.61 6.16
C CYS A 438 2.72 -3.07 5.78
N PHE A 439 2.06 -3.85 6.63
CA PHE A 439 1.68 -5.23 6.31
C PHE A 439 0.67 -5.27 5.15
N ALA A 440 -0.38 -4.46 5.18
CA ALA A 440 -1.32 -4.35 4.07
C ALA A 440 -0.63 -3.88 2.78
N PHE A 441 0.22 -2.85 2.89
CA PHE A 441 0.98 -2.31 1.77
C PHE A 441 1.94 -3.34 1.16
N PHE A 442 2.61 -4.15 1.99
CA PHE A 442 3.48 -5.25 1.57
C PHE A 442 2.73 -6.27 0.71
N ILE A 443 1.54 -6.69 1.17
CA ILE A 443 0.71 -7.68 0.47
C ILE A 443 0.17 -7.11 -0.85
N MET A 444 -0.27 -5.86 -0.85
CA MET A 444 -0.78 -5.18 -2.04
C MET A 444 0.31 -5.05 -3.11
N CYS A 445 1.45 -4.44 -2.77
CA CYS A 445 2.57 -4.29 -3.68
C CYS A 445 3.12 -5.64 -4.15
N GLY A 446 3.30 -6.60 -3.24
CA GLY A 446 3.75 -7.95 -3.59
C GLY A 446 2.83 -8.66 -4.58
N SER A 447 1.51 -8.47 -4.46
CA SER A 447 0.54 -9.05 -5.38
C SER A 447 0.58 -8.38 -6.76
N ILE A 448 0.68 -7.04 -6.81
CA ILE A 448 0.86 -6.28 -8.06
C ILE A 448 2.10 -6.78 -8.80
N GLY A 449 3.23 -6.87 -8.09
CA GLY A 449 4.49 -7.36 -8.65
C GLY A 449 4.40 -8.79 -9.16
N TYR A 450 3.77 -9.70 -8.40
CA TYR A 450 3.56 -11.08 -8.84
C TYR A 450 2.71 -11.18 -10.10
N TYR A 451 1.58 -10.47 -10.18
CA TYR A 451 0.71 -10.52 -11.36
C TYR A 451 1.43 -9.96 -12.60
N GLY A 452 2.19 -8.88 -12.44
CA GLY A 452 3.06 -8.32 -13.49
C GLY A 452 4.10 -9.33 -13.99
N SER A 453 4.90 -9.89 -13.07
CA SER A 453 5.88 -10.92 -13.38
C SER A 453 5.27 -12.19 -13.96
N SER A 454 4.10 -12.61 -13.49
CA SER A 454 3.38 -13.79 -14.00
C SER A 454 2.91 -13.59 -15.44
N ALA A 455 2.40 -12.40 -15.77
CA ALA A 455 2.03 -12.04 -17.13
C ALA A 455 3.27 -12.02 -18.05
N PHE A 456 4.37 -11.41 -17.61
CA PHE A 456 5.65 -11.39 -18.32
C PHE A 456 6.18 -12.81 -18.58
N THR A 457 6.33 -13.62 -17.52
CA THR A 457 6.82 -15.00 -17.62
C THR A 457 5.93 -15.83 -18.55
N LYS A 458 4.60 -15.77 -18.42
CA LYS A 458 3.70 -16.47 -19.35
C LYS A 458 3.90 -16.01 -20.80
N ARG A 459 4.17 -14.72 -21.03
CA ARG A 459 4.37 -14.17 -22.38
C ARG A 459 5.66 -14.67 -23.02
N ILE A 460 6.79 -14.65 -22.30
CA ILE A 460 8.09 -15.09 -22.85
C ILE A 460 8.12 -16.60 -23.10
N TYR A 461 7.51 -17.42 -22.24
CA TYR A 461 7.50 -18.89 -22.41
C TYR A 461 6.45 -19.40 -23.40
N ARG A 462 5.37 -18.65 -23.67
CA ARG A 462 4.40 -19.03 -24.71
C ARG A 462 5.00 -18.99 -26.11
N ASN A 463 6.00 -18.15 -26.33
CA ASN A 463 6.63 -17.97 -27.63
C ASN A 463 7.77 -18.98 -27.88
N ILE A 464 8.16 -19.78 -26.88
CA ILE A 464 9.16 -20.83 -27.06
C ILE A 464 8.48 -22.00 -27.78
N LYS A 465 8.84 -22.23 -29.05
CA LYS A 465 8.62 -23.52 -29.70
C LYS A 465 9.57 -24.52 -29.06
N ILE A 466 9.02 -25.51 -28.37
CA ILE A 466 9.78 -26.65 -27.86
C ILE A 466 9.74 -27.69 -28.98
N GLU A 467 10.89 -27.99 -29.56
CA GLU A 467 11.06 -29.13 -30.49
C GLU A 467 11.00 -30.46 -29.74
#